data_AF-A0A9N8LS89-F1
#
_entry.id   AF-A0A9N8LS89-F1
#
_cell.length_a   1.000
_cell.length_b   1.000
_cell.length_c   1.000
_cell.angle_alpha   90.00
_cell.angle_beta   90.00
_cell.angle_gamma   90.00
#
_symmetry.space_group_name_H-M   'P 1'
#
loop_
_entity.id
_entity.type
_entity.pdbx_description
1 polymer ?
#
loop_
_entity_poly.entity_id
_entity_poly.type
_entity_poly.pdbx_seq_one_letter_code
_entity_poly.pdbx_strand_id
1 'polypeptide(L)'
;PVPPTPPIPSGRALSPGTLARMPVWITNALEGKRGQYPDDKFEIQLRTRPPGTPVAPEPEWRIRCLDCPGRLYTLGPNQSLDNFEIHLKNRGHRANVRNRVEGIGFAS
;
A
#
# COMPACT_ATOMS: atom_id res chain seq x y z
N PRO A 1 -7.19 -9.30 34.52
CA PRO A 1 -8.05 -8.67 33.48
C PRO A 1 -7.25 -7.66 32.66
N VAL A 2 -6.84 -8.03 31.45
CA VAL A 2 -6.16 -7.13 30.51
C VAL A 2 -7.21 -6.21 29.85
N PRO A 3 -6.98 -4.89 29.72
CA PRO A 3 -7.94 -4.01 29.07
C PRO A 3 -8.03 -4.34 27.56
N PRO A 4 -9.22 -4.24 26.94
CA PRO A 4 -9.37 -4.45 25.51
C PRO A 4 -8.65 -3.33 24.75
N THR A 5 -7.68 -3.70 23.92
CA THR A 5 -6.97 -2.80 23.01
C THR A 5 -7.98 -2.12 22.07
N PRO A 6 -7.94 -0.78 21.88
CA PRO A 6 -8.82 -0.12 20.94
C PRO A 6 -8.55 -0.60 19.50
N PRO A 7 -9.57 -0.66 18.62
CA PRO A 7 -9.36 -0.96 17.21
C PRO A 7 -8.50 0.13 16.60
N ILE A 8 -7.29 -0.23 16.19
CA ILE A 8 -6.42 0.66 15.42
C ILE A 8 -7.18 1.00 14.13
N PRO A 9 -7.43 2.28 13.80
CA PRO A 9 -8.02 2.63 12.51
C PRO A 9 -7.02 2.25 11.42
N SER A 10 -7.22 1.05 10.87
CA SER A 10 -6.45 0.53 9.77
C SER A 10 -6.79 1.34 8.53
N GLY A 11 -5.88 2.23 8.16
CA GLY A 11 -5.81 2.78 6.81
C GLY A 11 -6.42 4.16 6.61
N ARG A 12 -5.98 5.15 7.39
CA ARG A 12 -6.12 6.55 6.96
C ARG A 12 -5.30 6.75 5.68
N ALA A 13 -5.94 7.25 4.63
CA ALA A 13 -5.25 7.76 3.45
C ALA A 13 -4.22 8.80 3.88
N LEU A 14 -3.10 8.86 3.15
CA LEU A 14 -2.02 9.80 3.45
C LEU A 14 -2.51 11.24 3.32
N SER A 15 -2.32 12.03 4.37
CA SER A 15 -2.53 13.48 4.29
C SER A 15 -1.57 14.08 3.24
N PRO A 16 -1.95 15.16 2.55
CA PRO A 16 -1.09 15.81 1.55
C PRO A 16 0.28 16.23 2.12
N GLY A 17 0.35 16.65 3.39
CA GLY A 17 1.61 16.95 4.07
C GLY A 17 2.50 15.73 4.35
N THR A 18 1.93 14.53 4.40
CA THR A 18 2.68 13.28 4.52
C THR A 18 3.24 12.85 3.18
N LEU A 19 2.49 13.02 2.09
CA LEU A 19 3.00 12.80 0.72
C LEU A 19 4.19 13.69 0.40
N ALA A 20 4.22 14.93 0.89
CA ALA A 20 5.37 15.83 0.74
C ALA A 20 6.65 15.33 1.45
N ARG A 21 6.52 14.47 2.45
CA ARG A 21 7.63 13.83 3.17
C ARG A 21 7.98 12.45 2.59
N MET A 22 7.33 12.04 1.51
CA MET A 22 7.58 10.76 0.87
C MET A 22 8.92 10.83 0.12
N PRO A 23 9.84 9.89 0.38
CA PRO A 23 11.08 9.79 -0.37
C PRO A 23 10.84 9.74 -1.89
N VAL A 24 11.65 10.47 -2.65
CA VAL A 24 11.51 10.58 -4.11
C VAL A 24 11.56 9.23 -4.82
N TRP A 25 12.33 8.28 -4.29
CA TRP A 25 12.42 6.93 -4.85
C TRP A 25 11.07 6.19 -4.79
N ILE A 26 10.26 6.41 -3.75
CA ILE A 26 8.93 5.79 -3.62
C ILE A 26 8.02 6.34 -4.71
N THR A 27 8.04 7.65 -4.91
CA THR A 27 7.27 8.32 -5.97
C THR A 27 7.68 7.81 -7.34
N ASN A 28 8.98 7.76 -7.64
CA ASN A 28 9.51 7.23 -8.91
C ASN A 28 9.11 5.77 -9.13
N ALA A 29 9.21 4.92 -8.08
CA ALA A 29 8.83 3.52 -8.17
C ALA A 29 7.32 3.35 -8.40
N LEU A 30 6.48 4.16 -7.74
CA LEU A 30 5.03 4.19 -7.99
C LEU A 30 4.70 4.60 -9.41
N GLU A 31 5.29 5.68 -9.91
CA GLU A 31 5.07 6.15 -11.28
C GLU A 31 5.47 5.08 -12.29
N GLY A 32 6.65 4.48 -12.12
CA GLY A 32 7.10 3.38 -12.98
C GLY A 32 6.12 2.20 -12.97
N LYS A 33 5.62 1.80 -11.79
CA LYS A 33 4.64 0.72 -11.70
C LYS A 33 3.26 1.09 -12.24
N ARG A 34 2.81 2.33 -12.06
CA ARG A 34 1.54 2.82 -12.63
C ARG A 34 1.60 2.90 -14.15
N GLY A 35 2.76 3.25 -14.72
CA GLY A 35 2.97 3.21 -16.17
C GLY A 35 3.00 1.78 -16.72
N GLN A 36 3.63 0.86 -16.00
CA GLN A 36 3.70 -0.55 -16.42
C GLN A 36 2.36 -1.29 -16.24
N TYR A 37 1.57 -0.88 -15.24
CA TYR A 37 0.34 -1.52 -14.82
C TYR A 37 -0.77 -0.49 -14.58
N PRO A 38 -1.31 0.11 -15.66
CA PRO A 38 -2.30 1.19 -15.56
C PRO A 38 -3.64 0.73 -14.98
N ASP A 39 -3.99 -0.53 -15.17
CA ASP A 39 -5.19 -1.12 -14.60
C ASP A 39 -5.02 -1.47 -13.11
N ASP A 40 -3.81 -1.69 -12.63
CA ASP A 40 -3.61 -2.16 -11.26
C ASP A 40 -3.75 -0.98 -10.27
N LYS A 41 -4.63 -1.09 -9.27
CA LYS A 41 -4.85 -0.03 -8.28
C LYS A 41 -4.10 -0.35 -6.99
N PHE A 42 -3.16 0.51 -6.61
CA PHE A 42 -2.37 0.37 -5.38
C PHE A 42 -2.01 1.72 -4.78
N GLU A 43 -1.82 1.71 -3.46
CA GLU A 43 -1.58 2.90 -2.65
C GLU A 43 -0.45 2.68 -1.65
N ILE A 44 0.27 3.76 -1.35
CA ILE A 44 1.20 3.81 -0.23
C ILE A 44 0.47 4.24 1.03
N GLN A 45 0.81 3.59 2.13
CA GLN A 45 0.43 3.99 3.47
C GLN A 45 1.68 4.15 4.32
N LEU A 46 1.73 5.27 5.04
CA LEU A 46 2.67 5.46 6.11
C LEU A 46 2.09 4.81 7.36
N ARG A 47 2.87 3.96 8.03
CA ARG A 47 2.47 3.51 9.35
C ARG A 47 2.54 4.67 10.34
N THR A 48 1.37 5.21 10.67
CA THR A 48 1.20 6.10 11.81
C THR A 48 1.36 5.27 13.08
N ARG A 49 2.46 5.49 13.79
CA ARG A 49 2.74 4.78 15.04
C ARG A 49 1.83 5.32 16.16
N PRO A 50 1.31 4.47 17.07
CA PRO A 50 0.57 4.93 18.23
C PRO A 50 1.42 5.89 19.10
N PRO A 51 0.81 6.95 19.65
CA PRO A 51 1.51 7.88 20.55
C PRO A 51 2.06 7.13 21.77
N GLY A 52 3.33 7.36 22.12
CA GLY A 52 3.98 6.76 23.30
C GLY A 52 5.10 5.75 23.03
N THR A 53 5.53 5.57 21.78
CA THR A 53 6.64 4.66 21.41
C THR A 53 7.83 5.46 20.90
N PRO A 54 9.07 5.15 21.34
CA PRO A 54 10.26 5.97 21.09
C PRO A 54 10.50 6.11 19.60
N VAL A 55 10.49 7.35 19.09
CA VAL A 55 10.63 7.72 17.68
C VAL A 55 11.71 6.87 17.02
N ALA A 56 11.33 5.97 16.09
CA ALA A 56 12.34 5.42 15.21
C ALA A 56 12.78 6.54 14.27
N PRO A 57 14.07 6.60 13.92
CA PRO A 57 14.60 7.65 13.07
C PRO A 57 13.96 7.70 11.68
N GLU A 58 13.32 6.61 11.23
CA GLU A 58 12.86 6.48 9.84
C GLU A 58 11.36 6.17 9.71
N PRO A 59 10.64 6.87 8.81
CA PRO A 59 9.23 6.60 8.52
C PRO A 59 9.04 5.25 7.80
N GLU A 60 8.21 4.36 8.36
CA GLU A 60 7.93 3.05 7.77
C GLU A 60 6.81 3.13 6.74
N TRP A 61 7.19 3.15 5.46
CA TRP A 61 6.28 3.17 4.31
C TRP A 61 5.90 1.75 3.87
N ARG A 62 4.63 1.56 3.50
CA ARG A 62 4.08 0.28 3.04
C ARG A 62 3.21 0.47 1.81
N ILE A 63 3.10 -0.55 0.97
CA ILE A 63 2.24 -0.56 -0.22
C ILE A 63 1.11 -1.57 -0.06
N ARG A 64 -0.12 -1.16 -0.38
CA ARG A 64 -1.29 -2.03 -0.43
C ARG A 64 -1.88 -2.07 -1.83
N CYS A 65 -2.35 -3.24 -2.22
CA CYS A 65 -3.17 -3.40 -3.42
C CYS A 65 -4.64 -3.12 -3.06
N LEU A 66 -5.32 -2.33 -3.88
CA LEU A 66 -6.76 -2.04 -3.74
C LEU A 66 -7.62 -3.14 -4.37
N ASP A 67 -7.08 -3.90 -5.31
CA ASP A 67 -7.74 -5.04 -5.95
C ASP A 67 -7.64 -6.35 -5.14
N CYS A 68 -6.71 -6.38 -4.18
CA CYS A 68 -6.46 -7.51 -3.31
C CYS A 68 -6.55 -7.08 -1.84
N PRO A 69 -7.77 -7.02 -1.27
CA PRO A 69 -7.95 -6.64 0.12
C PRO A 69 -7.18 -7.59 1.04
N GLY A 70 -6.43 -7.04 2.01
CA GLY A 70 -5.68 -7.80 3.00
C GLY A 70 -4.20 -8.07 2.67
N ARG A 71 -3.68 -7.61 1.52
CA ARG A 71 -2.26 -7.74 1.18
C ARG A 71 -1.54 -6.39 1.32
N LEU A 72 -0.70 -6.29 2.34
CA LEU A 72 0.15 -5.13 2.63
C LEU A 72 1.61 -5.58 2.57
N TYR A 73 2.41 -4.93 1.73
CA TYR A 73 3.82 -5.22 1.55
C TYR A 73 4.68 -4.08 2.10
N THR A 74 5.78 -4.45 2.74
CA THR A 74 6.87 -3.52 3.07
C THR A 74 7.61 -3.16 1.79
N LEU A 75 7.98 -1.90 1.64
CA LEU A 75 8.83 -1.49 0.52
C LEU A 75 10.22 -2.13 0.68
N GLY A 76 10.84 -2.52 -0.43
CA GLY A 76 12.09 -3.27 -0.40
C GLY A 76 13.28 -2.44 0.13
N PRO A 77 14.30 -3.09 0.73
CA PRO A 77 15.49 -2.42 1.27
C PRO A 77 16.30 -1.67 0.21
N ASN A 78 16.15 -2.04 -1.07
CA ASN A 78 16.82 -1.40 -2.21
C ASN A 78 16.04 -0.23 -2.81
N GLN A 79 15.08 0.34 -2.08
CA GLN A 79 14.22 1.40 -2.59
C GLN A 79 13.40 0.95 -3.82
N SER A 80 12.93 -0.30 -3.77
CA SER A 80 12.25 -0.95 -4.90
C SER A 80 10.90 -1.55 -4.53
N LEU A 81 10.05 -1.69 -5.54
CA LEU A 81 8.77 -2.40 -5.51
C LEU A 81 8.86 -3.81 -6.12
N ASP A 82 10.06 -4.39 -6.26
CA ASP A 82 10.26 -5.70 -6.90
C ASP A 82 9.46 -6.82 -6.22
N ASN A 83 9.44 -6.84 -4.89
CA ASN A 83 8.63 -7.80 -4.13
C ASN A 83 7.13 -7.64 -4.41
N PHE A 84 6.68 -6.41 -4.64
CA PHE A 84 5.30 -6.12 -5.00
C PHE A 84 4.99 -6.46 -6.46
N GLU A 85 5.98 -6.40 -7.35
CA GLU A 85 5.80 -6.78 -8.75
C GLU A 85 5.43 -8.27 -8.90
N ILE A 86 5.96 -9.13 -8.04
CA ILE A 86 5.57 -10.55 -7.99
C ILE A 86 4.07 -10.68 -7.72
N HIS A 87 3.53 -9.85 -6.81
CA HIS A 87 2.10 -9.77 -6.55
C HIS A 87 1.33 -9.29 -7.79
N LEU A 88 1.81 -8.26 -8.47
CA LEU A 88 1.19 -7.77 -9.71
C LEU A 88 1.20 -8.83 -10.82
N LYS A 89 2.24 -9.65 -10.92
CA LYS A 89 2.32 -10.75 -11.91
C LYS A 89 1.48 -11.97 -11.52
N ASN A 90 1.01 -12.05 -10.27
CA ASN A 90 0.25 -13.21 -9.81
C ASN A 90 -1.09 -13.33 -10.54
N ARG A 91 -1.45 -14.56 -10.93
CA ARG A 91 -2.69 -14.83 -11.68
C ARG A 91 -3.95 -14.44 -10.92
N GLY A 92 -3.97 -14.64 -9.60
CA GLY A 92 -5.12 -14.26 -8.76
C GLY A 92 -5.37 -12.75 -8.76
N HIS A 93 -4.31 -11.96 -8.63
CA HIS A 93 -4.39 -10.50 -8.74
C HIS A 93 -4.88 -10.07 -10.13
N ARG A 94 -4.32 -10.63 -11.21
CA ARG A 94 -4.76 -10.36 -12.59
C ARG A 94 -6.23 -10.70 -12.83
N ALA A 95 -6.74 -11.75 -12.20
CA ALA A 95 -8.16 -12.09 -12.25
C ALA A 95 -9.03 -11.03 -11.55
N ASN A 96 -8.61 -10.57 -10.36
CA ASN A 96 -9.32 -9.51 -9.62
C ASN A 96 -9.33 -8.18 -10.39
N VAL A 97 -8.18 -7.76 -10.93
CA VAL A 97 -8.08 -6.54 -11.74
C VAL A 97 -8.99 -6.63 -12.95
N ARG A 98 -8.93 -7.73 -13.70
CA ARG A 98 -9.78 -7.95 -14.86
C ARG A 98 -11.26 -7.93 -14.49
N ASN A 99 -11.67 -8.63 -13.43
CA ASN A 99 -13.04 -8.61 -12.95
C ASN A 99 -13.51 -7.17 -12.64
N ARG A 100 -12.68 -6.36 -12.00
CA ARG A 100 -12.96 -4.95 -11.72
C ARG A 100 -13.01 -4.08 -12.99
N VAL A 101 -12.07 -4.24 -13.94
CA VAL A 101 -12.03 -3.47 -15.21
C VAL A 101 -13.19 -3.84 -16.12
N GLU A 102 -13.51 -5.12 -16.24
CA GLU A 102 -14.63 -5.64 -17.02
C GLU A 102 -16.00 -5.35 -16.37
N GLY A 103 -16.02 -4.70 -15.20
CA GLY A 103 -17.27 -4.29 -14.53
C GLY A 103 -18.04 -5.44 -13.89
N ILE A 104 -17.41 -6.60 -13.68
CA ILE A 104 -17.97 -7.73 -12.93
C ILE A 104 -17.73 -7.54 -11.40
N GLY A 105 -17.40 -6.30 -10.99
CA GLY A 105 -17.29 -5.93 -9.59
C GLY A 105 -18.68 -5.77 -8.99
N PHE A 106 -19.04 -6.68 -8.08
CA PHE A 106 -20.16 -6.50 -7.16
C PHE A 106 -20.05 -5.11 -6.52
N ALA A 107 -20.95 -4.23 -6.92
CA ALA A 107 -21.34 -3.09 -6.11
C ALA A 107 -21.88 -3.66 -4.78
N SER A 108 -21.30 -3.22 -3.67
CA SER A 108 -21.87 -3.35 -2.34
C SER A 108 -21.50 -2.10 -1.56
#